data_AF-A0A0E0IPV6-F1
#
_entry.id   AF-A0A0E0IPV6-F1
#
_cell.length_a   1.000
_cell.length_b   1.000
_cell.length_c   1.000
_cell.angle_alpha   90.00
_cell.angle_beta   90.00
_cell.angle_gamma   90.00
#
_symmetry.space_group_name_H-M   'P 1'
#
loop_
_entity.id
_entity.type
_entity.pdbx_description
1 polymer ?
#
loop_
_entity_poly.entity_id
_entity_poly.type
_entity_poly.pdbx_seq_one_letter_code
_entity_poly.pdbx_strand_id
1 'polypeptide(L)'
;MDNPPPYLDHLLAEDFAMPCIPRVFCSVCATLICLDCCPDHTAVHHPGTNAVLVEVVMVEGFPALTHRSVRTTGMGYDWNHIQRVKYDGNTWVMLRRDRPKKSMCGMHEKCPCGCRISPKNTFCSPSCKVAAIQRGRSWQLVQSLVNTNFNQLHWRDSYCTACRRSFSSHHCLNHISHHPVEQEVNFVVVEILMKEGFPFIPDPDEQLPEVICARVTRVIVGDGRSAIPLRTQVLPSANNAHNCTCIMGEWCSVFCKRNGALVAGAN
;
A
#
# COMPACT_ATOMS: atom_id res chain seq x y z
N MET A 1 -35.49 0.52 -14.86
CA MET A 1 -34.03 0.48 -14.78
C MET A 1 -33.70 0.74 -13.34
N ASP A 2 -33.17 -0.25 -12.63
CA ASP A 2 -32.73 -0.04 -11.26
C ASP A 2 -31.58 0.96 -11.27
N ASN A 3 -31.67 1.97 -10.40
CA ASN A 3 -30.61 2.96 -10.28
C ASN A 3 -29.31 2.26 -9.85
N PRO A 4 -28.16 2.56 -10.49
CA PRO A 4 -26.90 1.99 -10.08
C PRO A 4 -26.59 2.36 -8.63
N PRO A 5 -25.89 1.48 -7.88
CA PRO A 5 -25.51 1.79 -6.50
C PRO A 5 -24.66 3.06 -6.42
N PRO A 6 -24.81 3.89 -5.37
CA PRO A 6 -24.14 5.19 -5.26
C PRO A 6 -22.61 5.10 -5.19
N TYR A 7 -22.05 3.93 -4.88
CA TYR A 7 -20.61 3.71 -4.87
C TYR A 7 -20.03 3.43 -6.26
N LEU A 8 -20.85 3.13 -7.28
CA LEU A 8 -20.37 2.65 -8.58
C LEU A 8 -19.49 3.68 -9.29
N ASP A 9 -19.91 4.94 -9.28
CA ASP A 9 -19.13 6.01 -9.93
C ASP A 9 -17.77 6.23 -9.23
N HIS A 10 -17.70 6.01 -7.92
CA HIS A 10 -16.46 6.05 -7.16
C HIS A 10 -15.56 4.84 -7.45
N LEU A 11 -16.13 3.63 -7.50
CA LEU A 11 -15.41 2.41 -7.89
C LEU A 11 -14.80 2.56 -9.29
N LEU A 12 -15.57 3.15 -10.20
CA LEU A 12 -15.14 3.51 -11.55
C LEU A 12 -14.35 4.82 -11.62
N ALA A 13 -13.93 5.43 -10.52
CA ALA A 13 -13.00 6.56 -10.52
C ALA A 13 -11.63 6.17 -9.93
N GLU A 14 -11.58 5.06 -9.19
CA GLU A 14 -10.36 4.57 -8.56
C GLU A 14 -9.26 4.22 -9.58
N ASP A 15 -8.02 4.52 -9.17
CA ASP A 15 -6.79 4.12 -9.85
C ASP A 15 -6.16 2.93 -9.10
N PHE A 16 -6.53 1.72 -9.52
CA PHE A 16 -6.02 0.47 -8.97
C PHE A 16 -4.58 0.16 -9.39
N ALA A 17 -4.03 0.91 -10.35
CA ALA A 17 -2.61 0.86 -10.71
C ALA A 17 -1.75 1.79 -9.83
N MET A 18 -2.34 2.47 -8.84
CA MET A 18 -1.56 3.20 -7.85
C MET A 18 -1.12 2.25 -6.73
N PRO A 19 0.19 2.05 -6.50
CA PRO A 19 0.66 1.22 -5.38
C PRO A 19 0.36 1.91 -4.03
N CYS A 20 0.00 1.14 -3.00
CA CYS A 20 0.11 1.62 -1.61
C CYS A 20 1.61 1.68 -1.28
N ILE A 21 2.08 2.85 -0.83
CA ILE A 21 3.48 3.06 -0.43
C ILE A 21 3.52 3.20 1.09
N PRO A 22 3.79 2.11 1.83
CA PRO A 22 3.75 2.17 3.28
C PRO A 22 5.04 2.84 3.80
N ARG A 23 4.90 4.06 4.30
CA ARG A 23 6.04 4.85 4.81
C ARG A 23 6.08 4.97 6.32
N VAL A 24 5.10 4.40 7.02
CA VAL A 24 4.97 4.58 8.47
C VAL A 24 5.09 3.24 9.16
N PHE A 25 6.05 3.10 10.05
CA PHE A 25 6.22 1.91 10.89
C PHE A 25 5.51 2.11 12.22
N CYS A 26 4.64 1.17 12.60
CA CYS A 26 3.98 1.19 13.91
C CYS A 26 4.76 0.37 14.93
N SER A 27 5.01 0.96 16.10
CA SER A 27 5.74 0.31 17.19
C SER A 27 4.99 -0.85 17.84
N VAL A 28 3.66 -0.93 17.69
CA VAL A 28 2.82 -1.96 18.30
C VAL A 28 2.60 -3.11 17.32
N CYS A 29 2.22 -2.81 16.07
CA CYS A 29 2.13 -3.83 15.02
C CYS A 29 3.49 -4.39 14.59
N ALA A 30 4.59 -3.67 14.86
CA ALA A 30 5.94 -3.99 14.40
C ALA A 30 6.04 -4.19 12.87
N THR A 31 5.25 -3.43 12.11
CA THR A 31 5.17 -3.52 10.65
C THR A 31 4.94 -2.14 10.03
N LEU A 32 5.12 -2.07 8.70
CA LEU A 32 4.82 -0.90 7.88
C LEU A 32 3.33 -0.81 7.55
N ILE A 33 2.81 0.41 7.61
CA ILE A 33 1.43 0.77 7.34
C ILE A 33 1.43 1.87 6.29
N CYS A 34 0.42 1.81 5.42
CA CYS A 34 0.08 2.89 4.51
C CYS A 34 -1.07 3.69 5.13
N LEU A 35 -0.84 4.95 5.49
CA LEU A 35 -1.88 5.81 6.09
C LEU A 35 -2.96 6.20 5.09
N ASP A 36 -2.72 6.09 3.78
CA ASP A 36 -3.80 6.23 2.78
C ASP A 36 -4.76 5.03 2.85
N CYS A 37 -4.19 3.84 3.08
CA CYS A 37 -4.92 2.57 3.13
C CYS A 37 -5.49 2.30 4.55
N CYS A 38 -4.97 2.96 5.59
CA CYS A 38 -5.43 2.89 6.98
C CYS A 38 -5.24 4.24 7.73
N PRO A 39 -6.08 5.26 7.48
CA PRO A 39 -5.88 6.62 8.01
C PRO A 39 -6.04 6.69 9.54
N ASP A 40 -7.00 5.97 10.09
CA ASP A 40 -7.32 5.97 11.53
C ASP A 40 -6.58 4.86 12.30
N HIS A 41 -5.43 4.41 11.79
CA HIS A 41 -4.72 3.23 12.28
C HIS A 41 -4.57 3.22 13.81
N THR A 42 -4.01 4.28 14.39
CA THR A 42 -3.78 4.36 15.84
C THR A 42 -5.07 4.40 16.64
N ALA A 43 -6.09 5.12 16.16
CA ALA A 43 -7.35 5.27 16.88
C ALA A 43 -8.12 3.95 16.95
N VAL A 44 -8.08 3.16 15.86
CA VAL A 44 -8.87 1.92 15.73
C VAL A 44 -8.13 0.70 16.25
N HIS A 45 -6.86 0.50 15.88
CA HIS A 45 -6.11 -0.72 16.25
C HIS A 45 -5.49 -0.65 17.63
N HIS A 46 -5.27 0.57 18.12
CA HIS A 46 -4.44 0.82 19.28
C HIS A 46 -5.11 1.76 20.31
N PRO A 47 -6.42 1.61 20.59
CA PRO A 47 -7.14 2.52 21.49
C PRO A 47 -6.54 2.46 22.89
N GLY A 48 -6.26 3.63 23.47
CA GLY A 48 -5.70 3.75 24.82
C GLY A 48 -4.23 3.30 24.95
N THR A 49 -3.53 3.02 23.84
CA THR A 49 -2.11 2.69 23.86
C THR A 49 -1.26 3.86 23.34
N ASN A 50 0.00 3.92 23.78
CA ASN A 50 0.98 4.88 23.27
C ASN A 50 1.67 4.33 22.01
N ALA A 51 0.90 3.98 20.98
CA ALA A 51 1.46 3.53 19.72
C ALA A 51 2.29 4.65 19.08
N VAL A 52 3.55 4.34 18.78
CA VAL A 52 4.49 5.26 18.17
C VAL A 52 4.54 4.95 16.68
N LEU A 53 4.20 5.95 15.87
CA LEU A 53 4.35 5.91 14.42
C LEU A 53 5.67 6.59 14.03
N VAL A 54 6.47 5.91 13.23
CA VAL A 54 7.76 6.42 12.74
C VAL A 54 7.75 6.43 11.23
N GLU A 55 7.88 7.62 10.64
CA GLU A 55 8.06 7.77 9.20
C GLU A 55 9.45 7.28 8.76
N VAL A 56 9.45 6.43 7.74
CA VAL A 56 10.62 5.94 7.01
C VAL A 56 10.67 6.64 5.66
N VAL A 57 11.82 7.24 5.38
CA VAL A 57 12.08 8.00 4.16
C VAL A 57 13.07 7.23 3.30
N MET A 58 12.83 7.19 1.99
CA MET A 58 13.76 6.60 1.01
C MET A 58 14.74 7.68 0.52
N VAL A 59 15.99 7.62 0.99
CA VAL A 59 17.07 8.54 0.62
C VAL A 59 17.95 7.88 -0.44
N GLU A 60 17.89 8.37 -1.69
CA GLU A 60 18.49 7.70 -2.86
C GLU A 60 18.10 6.20 -2.97
N GLY A 61 16.85 5.86 -2.63
CA GLY A 61 16.37 4.48 -2.66
C GLY A 61 16.75 3.64 -1.43
N PHE A 62 17.39 4.24 -0.41
CA PHE A 62 17.74 3.54 0.83
C PHE A 62 16.85 3.98 2.01
N PRO A 63 16.32 3.04 2.80
CA PRO A 63 15.40 3.37 3.89
C PRO A 63 16.15 4.01 5.07
N ALA A 64 15.62 5.14 5.55
CA ALA A 64 16.23 5.93 6.59
C ALA A 64 15.19 6.56 7.52
N LEU A 65 15.62 6.86 8.73
CA LEU A 65 14.90 7.71 9.67
C LEU A 65 15.56 9.08 9.72
N THR A 66 14.76 10.13 9.93
CA THR A 66 15.35 11.41 10.32
C THR A 66 15.97 11.30 11.71
N HIS A 67 17.06 12.03 11.95
CA HIS A 67 17.63 12.13 13.30
C HIS A 67 16.60 12.65 14.32
N ARG A 68 15.69 13.55 13.90
CA ARG A 68 14.64 14.07 14.77
C ARG A 68 13.71 12.95 15.23
N SER A 69 13.20 12.13 14.31
CA SER A 69 12.32 11.00 14.63
C SER A 69 12.98 10.06 15.63
N VAL A 70 14.25 9.71 15.41
CA VAL A 70 15.00 8.85 16.34
C VAL A 70 15.12 9.46 17.75
N ARG A 71 15.29 10.79 17.85
CA ARG A 71 15.41 11.48 19.14
C ARG A 71 14.09 11.61 19.88
N THR A 72 12.99 11.88 19.17
CA THR A 72 11.68 12.16 19.78
C THR A 72 10.90 10.89 20.06
N THR A 73 10.92 9.94 19.13
CA THR A 73 10.15 8.71 19.26
C THR A 73 11.03 7.57 19.72
N GLY A 74 12.16 7.34 19.04
CA GLY A 74 13.21 6.35 19.36
C GLY A 74 12.74 4.90 19.56
N MET A 75 11.42 4.66 19.57
CA MET A 75 10.73 3.44 19.96
C MET A 75 11.29 2.79 21.24
N GLY A 76 11.89 3.56 22.15
CA GLY A 76 12.55 3.06 23.36
C GLY A 76 13.87 2.29 23.15
N TYR A 77 14.40 2.25 21.92
CA TYR A 77 15.67 1.60 21.59
C TYR A 77 16.87 2.51 21.86
N ASP A 78 18.04 1.91 22.16
CA ASP A 78 19.29 2.66 22.29
C ASP A 78 19.91 2.92 20.90
N TRP A 79 19.82 4.15 20.42
CA TRP A 79 20.36 4.58 19.12
C TRP A 79 21.80 5.10 19.19
N ASN A 80 22.45 5.06 20.35
CA ASN A 80 23.82 5.55 20.49
C ASN A 80 24.81 4.70 19.70
N HIS A 81 25.92 5.34 19.31
CA HIS A 81 27.03 4.75 18.56
C HIS A 81 26.67 4.19 17.17
N ILE A 82 25.49 4.53 16.63
CA ILE A 82 25.10 4.26 15.25
C ILE A 82 25.52 5.44 14.38
N GLN A 83 26.18 5.14 13.25
CA GLN A 83 26.59 6.13 12.27
C GLN A 83 25.40 6.95 11.76
N ARG A 84 25.59 8.27 11.76
CA ARG A 84 24.66 9.23 11.15
C ARG A 84 25.22 9.72 9.84
N VAL A 85 24.36 9.86 8.84
CA VAL A 85 24.73 10.27 7.49
C VAL A 85 24.21 11.69 7.25
N LYS A 86 25.11 12.61 6.89
CA LYS A 86 24.72 13.92 6.40
C LYS A 86 24.52 13.83 4.89
N TYR A 87 23.32 14.12 4.42
CA TYR A 87 22.98 14.09 3.01
C TYR A 87 21.85 15.09 2.75
N ASP A 88 22.00 15.88 1.69
CA ASP A 88 21.02 16.87 1.24
C ASP A 88 20.51 17.79 2.36
N GLY A 89 21.45 18.46 3.05
CA GLY A 89 21.16 19.36 4.18
C GLY A 89 20.65 18.67 5.46
N ASN A 90 20.36 17.37 5.43
CA ASN A 90 19.71 16.64 6.50
C ASN A 90 20.64 15.62 7.17
N THR A 91 20.30 15.23 8.40
CA THR A 91 20.99 14.15 9.13
C THR A 91 20.08 12.94 9.27
N TRP A 92 20.53 11.83 8.69
CA TRP A 92 19.80 10.58 8.56
C TRP A 92 20.41 9.47 9.41
N VAL A 93 19.56 8.56 9.87
CA VAL A 93 19.95 7.24 10.38
C VAL A 93 19.51 6.22 9.33
N MET A 94 20.46 5.76 8.52
CA MET A 94 20.22 4.75 7.49
C MET A 94 19.90 3.42 8.17
N LEU A 95 18.75 2.80 7.86
CA LEU A 95 18.29 1.59 8.54
C LEU A 95 19.19 0.38 8.24
N ARG A 96 19.78 0.36 7.03
CA ARG A 96 20.66 -0.68 6.52
C ARG A 96 22.06 -0.13 6.22
N ARG A 97 22.94 -1.01 5.74
CA ARG A 97 24.35 -0.69 5.46
C ARG A 97 24.49 0.27 4.27
N ASP A 98 23.55 0.21 3.35
CA ASP A 98 23.51 1.00 2.13
C ASP A 98 23.23 2.48 2.43
N ARG A 99 23.94 3.36 1.74
CA ARG A 99 23.87 4.80 1.94
C ARG A 99 24.36 5.58 0.71
N PRO A 100 23.97 6.87 0.57
CA PRO A 100 24.46 7.74 -0.48
C PRO A 100 25.99 7.82 -0.54
N LYS A 101 26.59 7.71 -1.73
CA LYS A 101 28.06 7.66 -1.91
C LYS A 101 28.77 8.91 -1.36
N LYS A 102 28.12 10.08 -1.49
CA LYS A 102 28.66 11.39 -1.03
C LYS A 102 28.88 11.45 0.48
N SER A 103 28.36 10.49 1.26
CA SER A 103 28.44 10.50 2.72
C SER A 103 29.72 9.91 3.33
N MET A 104 30.65 9.38 2.54
CA MET A 104 31.77 8.55 3.03
C MET A 104 33.01 9.33 3.51
N CYS A 105 33.02 10.66 3.42
CA CYS A 105 34.19 11.47 3.80
C CYS A 105 34.47 11.39 5.32
N GLY A 106 35.75 11.24 5.71
CA GLY A 106 36.19 11.26 7.11
C GLY A 106 35.87 10.01 7.94
N MET A 107 35.60 8.86 7.29
CA MET A 107 35.31 7.58 7.95
C MET A 107 36.54 6.66 7.90
N HIS A 108 37.20 6.47 9.05
CA HIS A 108 38.46 5.74 9.15
C HIS A 108 38.34 4.45 9.97
N GLU A 109 37.42 4.40 10.94
CA GLU A 109 37.15 3.21 11.74
C GLU A 109 36.28 2.21 10.99
N LYS A 110 36.20 0.99 11.50
CA LYS A 110 35.39 -0.09 10.92
C LYS A 110 34.30 -0.58 11.88
N CYS A 111 33.09 -0.65 11.36
CA CYS A 111 32.00 -1.44 11.95
C CYS A 111 32.39 -2.94 11.94
N PRO A 112 31.87 -3.79 12.84
CA PRO A 112 32.08 -5.25 12.77
C PRO A 112 31.73 -5.88 11.41
N CYS A 113 30.82 -5.28 10.64
CA CYS A 113 30.51 -5.74 9.28
C CYS A 113 31.52 -5.28 8.21
N GLY A 114 32.61 -4.63 8.59
CA GLY A 114 33.66 -4.10 7.70
C GLY A 114 33.39 -2.71 7.11
N CYS A 115 32.18 -2.15 7.24
CA CYS A 115 31.86 -0.82 6.71
C CYS A 115 32.61 0.29 7.45
N ARG A 116 33.08 1.30 6.71
CA ARG A 116 33.72 2.48 7.29
C ARG A 116 32.74 3.33 8.09
N ILE A 117 33.19 3.82 9.25
CA ILE A 117 32.45 4.67 10.18
C ILE A 117 33.37 5.77 10.75
N SER A 118 32.77 6.82 11.32
CA SER A 118 33.52 7.86 12.04
C SER A 118 34.00 7.33 13.41
N PRO A 119 35.11 7.84 13.95
CA PRO A 119 35.74 7.29 15.17
C PRO A 119 34.86 7.18 16.42
N LYS A 120 33.83 8.03 16.54
CA LYS A 120 32.91 8.05 17.67
C LYS A 120 31.80 6.99 17.63
N ASN A 121 31.69 6.24 16.53
CA ASN A 121 30.62 5.26 16.31
C ASN A 121 31.18 3.83 16.34
N THR A 122 30.31 2.88 16.63
CA THR A 122 30.64 1.45 16.68
C THR A 122 29.93 0.68 15.57
N PHE A 123 28.75 1.15 15.14
CA PHE A 123 27.91 0.48 14.15
C PHE A 123 27.64 1.39 12.96
N CYS A 124 27.68 0.85 11.74
CA CYS A 124 27.38 1.62 10.54
C CYS A 124 25.88 1.87 10.32
N SER A 125 25.01 1.07 10.96
CA SER A 125 23.56 1.13 10.82
C SER A 125 22.87 0.45 12.01
N PRO A 126 21.58 0.70 12.26
CA PRO A 126 20.76 -0.04 13.21
C PRO A 126 20.75 -1.54 12.90
N SER A 127 20.68 -1.94 11.62
CA SER A 127 20.77 -3.35 11.20
C SER A 127 22.02 -4.05 11.74
N CYS A 128 23.18 -3.39 11.69
CA CYS A 128 24.40 -3.95 12.27
C CYS A 128 24.37 -4.01 13.81
N LYS A 129 23.79 -3.00 14.47
CA LYS A 129 23.70 -2.98 15.94
C LYS A 129 22.77 -4.06 16.45
N VAL A 130 21.58 -4.24 15.86
CA VAL A 130 20.63 -5.27 16.28
C VAL A 130 21.16 -6.68 15.98
N ALA A 131 21.95 -6.86 14.92
CA ALA A 131 22.59 -8.15 14.65
C ALA A 131 23.66 -8.51 15.69
N ALA A 132 24.43 -7.52 16.14
CA ALA A 132 25.51 -7.71 17.11
C ALA A 132 25.04 -7.76 18.57
N ILE A 133 23.99 -7.01 18.91
CA ILE A 133 23.46 -6.89 20.27
C ILE A 133 22.00 -7.34 20.26
N GLN A 134 21.79 -8.64 20.55
CA GLN A 134 20.48 -9.29 20.49
C GLN A 134 19.70 -9.22 21.82
N ARG A 135 19.70 -8.04 22.46
CA ARG A 135 19.11 -7.82 23.77
C ARG A 135 18.81 -6.35 24.02
N GLY A 136 18.03 -6.08 25.08
CA GLY A 136 17.68 -4.74 25.52
C GLY A 136 16.30 -4.30 25.06
N ARG A 137 15.86 -3.15 25.59
CA ARG A 137 14.52 -2.61 25.32
C ARG A 137 14.32 -2.37 23.82
N SER A 138 13.19 -2.83 23.31
CA SER A 138 12.74 -2.64 21.91
C SER A 138 13.71 -3.17 20.85
N TRP A 139 14.65 -4.06 21.20
CA TRP A 139 15.56 -4.66 20.24
C TRP A 139 14.82 -5.42 19.13
N GLN A 140 13.87 -6.28 19.49
CA GLN A 140 13.05 -7.05 18.53
C GLN A 140 12.26 -6.12 17.60
N LEU A 141 11.76 -5.00 18.14
CA LEU A 141 11.00 -4.03 17.36
C LEU A 141 11.87 -3.37 16.28
N VAL A 142 13.08 -2.93 16.65
CA VAL A 142 14.03 -2.36 15.67
C VAL A 142 14.54 -3.44 14.71
N GLN A 143 14.66 -4.69 15.16
CA GLN A 143 14.97 -5.82 14.29
C GLN A 143 13.89 -6.01 13.21
N SER A 144 12.61 -5.96 13.58
CA SER A 144 11.50 -5.99 12.61
C SER A 144 11.55 -4.81 11.63
N LEU A 145 11.82 -3.60 12.13
CA LEU A 145 11.95 -2.42 11.28
C LEU A 145 13.05 -2.59 10.22
N VAL A 146 14.27 -2.99 10.60
CA VAL A 146 15.39 -3.07 9.64
C VAL A 146 15.24 -4.23 8.65
N ASN A 147 14.52 -5.29 9.04
CA ASN A 147 14.24 -6.46 8.21
C ASN A 147 13.07 -6.24 7.25
N THR A 148 12.28 -5.18 7.43
CA THR A 148 11.13 -4.89 6.58
C THR A 148 11.56 -4.68 5.13
N ASN A 149 10.83 -5.26 4.17
CA ASN A 149 11.09 -5.06 2.74
C ASN A 149 10.48 -3.75 2.23
N PHE A 150 11.23 -2.65 2.33
CA PHE A 150 10.81 -1.32 1.87
C PHE A 150 10.60 -1.16 0.36
N ASN A 151 11.03 -2.14 -0.43
CA ASN A 151 10.90 -2.12 -1.89
C ASN A 151 9.71 -2.96 -2.38
N GLN A 152 9.01 -3.65 -1.47
CA GLN A 152 7.83 -4.43 -1.84
C GLN A 152 6.69 -3.47 -2.17
N LEU A 153 6.20 -3.58 -3.39
CA LEU A 153 5.01 -2.85 -3.83
C LEU A 153 3.78 -3.69 -3.52
N HIS A 154 2.79 -3.06 -2.90
CA HIS A 154 1.48 -3.63 -2.70
C HIS A 154 0.46 -2.81 -3.47
N TRP A 155 -0.42 -3.48 -4.21
CA TRP A 155 -1.45 -2.84 -5.01
C TRP A 155 -2.73 -2.71 -4.21
N ARG A 156 -3.59 -1.78 -4.63
CA ARG A 156 -4.92 -1.63 -4.05
C ARG A 156 -5.82 -2.72 -4.64
N ASP A 157 -5.86 -3.84 -3.96
CA ASP A 157 -6.54 -5.08 -4.33
C ASP A 157 -7.93 -5.20 -3.68
N SER A 158 -8.40 -4.16 -3.01
CA SER A 158 -9.70 -4.13 -2.33
C SER A 158 -10.35 -2.76 -2.47
N TYR A 159 -11.67 -2.74 -2.57
CA TYR A 159 -12.48 -1.52 -2.57
C TYR A 159 -13.61 -1.63 -1.56
N CYS A 160 -13.67 -0.72 -0.60
CA CYS A 160 -14.78 -0.68 0.35
C CYS A 160 -15.89 0.22 -0.16
N THR A 161 -17.11 -0.33 -0.28
CA THR A 161 -18.29 0.43 -0.74
C THR A 161 -18.79 1.47 0.29
N ALA A 162 -18.51 1.28 1.59
CA ALA A 162 -18.80 2.27 2.63
C ALA A 162 -17.81 3.43 2.62
N CYS A 163 -16.49 3.15 2.63
CA CYS A 163 -15.47 4.20 2.55
C CYS A 163 -15.41 4.86 1.17
N ARG A 164 -15.90 4.17 0.13
CA ARG A 164 -15.78 4.53 -1.28
C ARG A 164 -14.33 4.78 -1.70
N ARG A 165 -13.45 3.88 -1.25
CA ARG A 165 -12.00 3.97 -1.46
C ARG A 165 -11.39 2.61 -1.69
N SER A 166 -10.37 2.60 -2.56
CA SER A 166 -9.50 1.45 -2.74
C SER A 166 -8.37 1.43 -1.69
N PHE A 167 -7.96 0.22 -1.28
CA PHE A 167 -6.88 0.00 -0.33
C PHE A 167 -6.18 -1.33 -0.62
N SER A 168 -4.99 -1.52 -0.06
CA SER A 168 -4.31 -2.81 -0.08
C SER A 168 -4.68 -3.62 1.14
N SER A 169 -5.25 -4.81 0.93
CA SER A 169 -5.57 -5.82 1.94
C SER A 169 -4.35 -6.15 2.80
N HIS A 170 -3.15 -6.14 2.21
CA HIS A 170 -1.90 -6.39 2.92
C HIS A 170 -1.62 -5.35 4.03
N HIS A 171 -1.97 -4.08 3.80
CA HIS A 171 -1.75 -3.01 4.76
C HIS A 171 -2.95 -2.76 5.70
N CYS A 172 -4.12 -3.31 5.36
CA CYS A 172 -5.35 -3.14 6.13
C CYS A 172 -6.13 -4.47 6.20
N LEU A 173 -5.50 -5.50 6.79
CA LEU A 173 -6.07 -6.86 6.85
C LEU A 173 -7.44 -6.90 7.56
N ASN A 174 -7.61 -6.09 8.60
CA ASN A 174 -8.84 -6.01 9.38
C ASN A 174 -9.66 -4.77 9.02
N HIS A 175 -9.75 -4.45 7.73
CA HIS A 175 -10.46 -3.24 7.27
C HIS A 175 -11.89 -3.15 7.81
N ILE A 176 -12.60 -4.27 7.89
CA ILE A 176 -13.98 -4.36 8.39
C ILE A 176 -14.10 -3.80 9.82
N SER A 177 -13.09 -4.01 10.67
CA SER A 177 -13.09 -3.55 12.06
C SER A 177 -13.02 -2.02 12.23
N HIS A 178 -12.79 -1.26 11.14
CA HIS A 178 -12.87 0.20 11.14
C HIS A 178 -14.30 0.72 11.06
N HIS A 179 -15.25 -0.11 10.62
CA HIS A 179 -16.64 0.29 10.51
C HIS A 179 -17.33 0.08 11.86
N PRO A 180 -18.07 1.08 12.38
CA PRO A 180 -18.83 0.91 13.62
C PRO A 180 -19.87 -0.20 13.45
N VAL A 181 -20.11 -0.97 14.53
CA VAL A 181 -21.04 -2.12 14.53
C VAL A 181 -22.46 -1.71 14.10
N GLU A 182 -22.85 -0.46 14.35
CA GLU A 182 -24.15 0.10 13.95
C GLU A 182 -24.24 0.42 12.43
N GLN A 183 -23.14 0.31 11.68
CA GLN A 183 -23.06 0.37 10.21
C GLN A 183 -23.00 -1.01 9.55
N GLU A 184 -23.49 -2.08 10.20
CA GLU A 184 -23.91 -3.33 9.54
C GLU A 184 -25.05 -3.14 8.50
N VAL A 185 -25.25 -1.91 8.02
CA VAL A 185 -26.09 -1.57 6.88
C VAL A 185 -25.27 -1.81 5.60
N ASN A 186 -25.30 -3.05 5.12
CA ASN A 186 -25.01 -3.49 3.75
C ASN A 186 -23.83 -2.79 3.03
N PHE A 187 -22.61 -2.88 3.57
CA PHE A 187 -21.42 -2.60 2.77
C PHE A 187 -20.71 -3.89 2.40
N VAL A 188 -20.09 -3.88 1.22
CA VAL A 188 -19.23 -4.95 0.72
C VAL A 188 -17.82 -4.42 0.51
N VAL A 189 -16.83 -5.26 0.82
CA VAL A 189 -15.44 -5.06 0.37
C VAL A 189 -15.27 -5.90 -0.88
N VAL A 190 -15.08 -5.24 -2.01
CA VAL A 190 -14.94 -5.84 -3.33
C VAL A 190 -13.46 -6.13 -3.57
N GLU A 191 -13.13 -7.38 -3.88
CA GLU A 191 -11.80 -7.81 -4.32
C GLU A 191 -11.54 -7.27 -5.73
N ILE A 192 -10.32 -6.78 -5.96
CA ILE A 192 -9.88 -6.25 -7.25
C ILE A 192 -8.62 -6.99 -7.66
N LEU A 193 -8.70 -7.70 -8.79
CA LEU A 193 -7.56 -8.37 -9.39
C LEU A 193 -6.97 -7.50 -10.51
N MET A 194 -5.68 -7.18 -10.41
CA MET A 194 -4.94 -6.54 -11.48
C MET A 194 -4.30 -7.59 -12.40
N LYS A 195 -4.64 -7.58 -13.69
CA LYS A 195 -4.02 -8.44 -14.71
C LYS A 195 -3.65 -7.60 -15.93
N GLU A 196 -2.39 -7.70 -16.37
CA GLU A 196 -1.87 -6.96 -17.54
C GLU A 196 -2.13 -5.44 -17.47
N GLY A 197 -2.13 -4.88 -16.25
CA GLY A 197 -2.38 -3.46 -16.01
C GLY A 197 -3.87 -3.06 -15.95
N PHE A 198 -4.80 -4.01 -16.05
CA PHE A 198 -6.24 -3.76 -16.01
C PHE A 198 -6.89 -4.31 -14.73
N PRO A 199 -7.86 -3.58 -14.15
CA PRO A 199 -8.62 -4.04 -12.98
C PRO A 199 -9.81 -4.93 -13.36
N PHE A 200 -9.95 -6.03 -12.62
CA PHE A 200 -11.02 -7.02 -12.75
C PHE A 200 -11.66 -7.27 -11.39
N ILE A 201 -12.95 -7.61 -11.40
CA ILE A 201 -13.66 -8.12 -10.23
C ILE A 201 -13.84 -9.63 -10.44
N PRO A 202 -13.12 -10.48 -9.69
CA PRO A 202 -13.33 -11.92 -9.70
C PRO A 202 -14.67 -12.26 -9.02
N ASP A 203 -15.24 -13.40 -9.35
CA ASP A 203 -16.49 -13.93 -8.78
C ASP A 203 -17.58 -12.85 -8.58
N PRO A 204 -17.89 -12.05 -9.62
CA PRO A 204 -18.59 -10.79 -9.44
C PRO A 204 -20.02 -10.94 -8.93
N ASP A 205 -20.65 -12.10 -9.13
CA ASP A 205 -22.00 -12.38 -8.65
C ASP A 205 -22.06 -12.60 -7.14
N GLU A 206 -20.92 -12.92 -6.51
CA GLU A 206 -20.80 -13.06 -5.05
C GLU A 206 -20.50 -11.72 -4.37
N GLN A 207 -19.94 -10.76 -5.11
CA GLN A 207 -19.42 -9.51 -4.54
C GLN A 207 -20.28 -8.29 -4.87
N LEU A 208 -21.00 -8.31 -5.99
CA LEU A 208 -21.72 -7.15 -6.51
C LEU A 208 -23.17 -7.48 -6.84
N PRO A 209 -24.09 -6.51 -6.70
CA PRO A 209 -25.46 -6.64 -7.17
C PRO A 209 -25.56 -6.97 -8.67
N GLU A 210 -26.56 -7.77 -9.03
CA GLU A 210 -26.83 -8.19 -10.42
C GLU A 210 -26.95 -7.00 -11.38
N VAL A 211 -27.51 -5.87 -10.95
CA VAL A 211 -27.62 -4.65 -11.76
C VAL A 211 -26.27 -4.14 -12.26
N ILE A 212 -25.16 -4.45 -11.57
CA ILE A 212 -23.80 -4.14 -12.04
C ILE A 212 -23.29 -5.24 -12.96
N CYS A 213 -23.40 -6.52 -12.56
CA CYS A 213 -22.74 -7.65 -13.22
C CYS A 213 -23.42 -8.10 -14.52
N ALA A 214 -24.75 -8.04 -14.58
CA ALA A 214 -25.51 -8.57 -15.71
C ALA A 214 -25.10 -7.93 -17.04
N ARG A 215 -25.01 -8.72 -18.10
CA ARG A 215 -24.66 -8.22 -19.44
C ARG A 215 -23.30 -7.52 -19.50
N VAL A 216 -22.36 -7.88 -18.63
CA VAL A 216 -20.93 -7.52 -18.77
C VAL A 216 -20.17 -8.76 -19.18
N THR A 217 -19.36 -8.68 -20.23
CA THR A 217 -18.60 -9.80 -20.75
C THR A 217 -17.68 -10.36 -19.66
N ARG A 218 -17.79 -11.67 -19.46
CA ARG A 218 -16.95 -12.40 -18.50
C ARG A 218 -15.68 -12.87 -19.17
N VAL A 219 -14.59 -12.82 -18.43
CA VAL A 219 -13.29 -13.37 -18.83
C VAL A 219 -12.78 -14.31 -17.75
N ILE A 220 -11.84 -15.17 -18.14
CA ILE A 220 -11.09 -15.99 -17.18
C ILE A 220 -9.76 -15.30 -16.89
N VAL A 221 -9.57 -14.90 -15.64
CA VAL A 221 -8.33 -14.28 -15.16
C VAL A 221 -7.41 -15.33 -14.55
N GLY A 222 -6.13 -14.98 -14.29
CA GLY A 222 -4.99 -15.92 -14.20
C GLY A 222 -5.11 -17.09 -13.20
N ASP A 223 -6.03 -17.04 -12.26
CA ASP A 223 -6.34 -18.07 -11.26
C ASP A 223 -7.49 -19.00 -11.67
N GLY A 224 -8.03 -18.85 -12.89
CA GLY A 224 -9.14 -19.64 -13.40
C GLY A 224 -10.53 -19.11 -13.01
N ARG A 225 -10.60 -18.06 -12.19
CA ARG A 225 -11.87 -17.47 -11.76
C ARG A 225 -12.55 -16.68 -12.89
N SER A 226 -13.88 -16.70 -12.88
CA SER A 226 -14.68 -15.84 -13.75
C SER A 226 -14.61 -14.41 -13.21
N ALA A 227 -14.28 -13.46 -14.07
CA ALA A 227 -14.19 -12.07 -13.69
C ALA A 227 -14.83 -11.15 -14.72
N ILE A 228 -15.25 -9.97 -14.28
CA ILE A 228 -15.66 -8.89 -15.17
C ILE A 228 -14.62 -7.75 -15.13
N PRO A 229 -14.30 -7.15 -16.29
CA PRO A 229 -13.40 -6.01 -16.33
C PRO A 229 -14.10 -4.73 -15.87
N LEU A 230 -13.41 -3.96 -15.02
CA LEU A 230 -13.88 -2.65 -14.57
C LEU A 230 -13.70 -1.58 -15.64
N ARG A 231 -12.63 -1.69 -16.44
CA ARG A 231 -12.24 -0.73 -17.50
C ARG A 231 -12.16 -1.40 -18.86
N THR A 232 -12.17 -0.59 -19.90
CA THR A 232 -11.95 -1.05 -21.27
C THR A 232 -10.52 -1.53 -21.47
N GLN A 233 -10.35 -2.75 -21.99
CA GLN A 233 -9.05 -3.37 -22.27
C GLN A 233 -8.45 -3.00 -23.65
N VAL A 234 -9.00 -2.00 -24.33
CA VAL A 234 -8.56 -1.67 -25.69
C VAL A 234 -7.37 -0.73 -25.62
N LEU A 235 -6.24 -1.13 -26.21
CA LEU A 235 -5.15 -0.21 -26.56
C LEU A 235 -5.74 0.97 -27.33
N PRO A 236 -5.48 2.23 -26.93
CA PRO A 236 -6.11 3.38 -27.58
C PRO A 236 -5.77 3.36 -29.08
N SER A 237 -6.79 3.24 -29.93
CA SER A 237 -6.65 3.66 -31.32
C SER A 237 -6.56 5.18 -31.33
N ALA A 238 -5.90 5.75 -32.35
CA ALA A 238 -5.44 7.13 -32.43
C ALA A 238 -6.48 8.26 -32.20
N ASN A 239 -7.77 7.92 -31.99
CA ASN A 239 -8.87 8.86 -31.82
C ASN A 239 -9.54 8.83 -30.42
N ASN A 240 -8.99 8.14 -29.42
CA ASN A 240 -9.43 8.19 -28.00
C ASN A 240 -10.93 7.93 -27.69
N ALA A 241 -11.74 7.50 -28.66
CA ALA A 241 -13.12 7.09 -28.42
C ALA A 241 -13.22 5.57 -28.40
N HIS A 242 -13.28 4.97 -27.22
CA HIS A 242 -13.71 3.58 -27.08
C HIS A 242 -15.23 3.52 -27.32
N ASN A 243 -15.64 3.39 -28.58
CA ASN A 243 -17.03 3.12 -28.94
C ASN A 243 -17.37 1.66 -28.63
N CYS A 244 -17.55 1.33 -27.33
CA CYS A 244 -18.08 0.02 -26.95
C CYS A 244 -19.56 0.02 -27.32
N THR A 245 -19.91 -0.40 -28.53
CA THR A 245 -21.28 -0.84 -28.81
C THR A 245 -21.46 -2.17 -28.10
N CYS A 246 -22.53 -2.32 -27.34
CA CYS A 246 -22.95 -3.58 -26.74
C CYS A 246 -22.97 -4.68 -27.84
N ILE A 247 -22.04 -5.64 -27.78
CA ILE A 247 -21.92 -6.72 -28.77
C ILE A 247 -22.75 -7.90 -28.25
N MET A 248 -23.70 -8.39 -29.05
CA MET A 248 -24.59 -9.50 -28.67
C MET A 248 -25.33 -9.31 -27.33
N GLY A 249 -25.61 -8.07 -26.94
CA GLY A 249 -26.31 -7.79 -25.68
C GLY A 249 -25.39 -7.69 -24.46
N GLU A 250 -24.07 -7.86 -24.60
CA GLU A 250 -23.08 -7.69 -23.53
C GLU A 250 -22.20 -6.44 -23.70
N TRP A 251 -21.74 -5.90 -22.58
CA TRP A 251 -20.82 -4.77 -22.48
C TRP A 251 -19.41 -5.26 -22.18
N CYS A 252 -18.42 -4.69 -22.86
CA CYS A 252 -17.01 -5.05 -22.68
C CYS A 252 -16.43 -4.72 -21.29
N SER A 253 -17.09 -3.88 -20.49
CA SER A 253 -16.69 -3.54 -19.12
C SER A 253 -17.82 -2.89 -18.34
N VAL A 254 -17.68 -2.85 -17.01
CA VAL A 254 -18.60 -2.13 -16.11
C VAL A 254 -18.63 -0.64 -16.47
N PHE A 255 -17.48 -0.04 -16.78
CA PHE A 255 -17.40 1.36 -17.23
C PHE A 255 -18.23 1.64 -18.48
N CYS A 256 -18.15 0.75 -19.48
CA CYS A 256 -18.93 0.90 -20.71
C CYS A 256 -20.42 0.72 -20.47
N LYS A 257 -20.82 -0.24 -19.64
CA LYS A 257 -22.23 -0.41 -19.25
C LYS A 257 -22.78 0.82 -18.53
N ARG A 258 -21.99 1.46 -17.68
CA ARG A 258 -22.39 2.65 -16.92
C ARG A 258 -22.56 3.90 -17.79
N ASN A 259 -21.73 4.04 -18.83
CA ASN A 259 -21.68 5.23 -19.68
C ASN A 259 -22.36 5.06 -21.04
N GLY A 260 -22.65 3.83 -21.45
CA GLY A 260 -23.25 3.52 -22.73
C GLY A 260 -24.76 3.75 -22.73
N ALA A 261 -25.27 4.35 -23.81
CA ALA A 261 -26.68 4.27 -24.12
C ALA A 261 -26.97 2.86 -24.67
N LEU A 262 -27.98 2.17 -24.13
CA LEU A 262 -28.53 0.98 -24.79
C LEU A 262 -29.06 1.44 -26.15
N VAL A 263 -28.38 1.09 -27.24
CA VAL A 263 -28.94 1.25 -28.57
C VAL A 263 -30.06 0.22 -28.67
N ALA A 264 -31.30 0.69 -28.57
CA ALA A 264 -32.47 -0.15 -28.76
C ALA A 264 -32.53 -0.58 -30.24
N GLY A 265 -32.39 -1.89 -30.48
CA GLY A 265 -32.89 -2.54 -31.68
C GLY A 265 -31.84 -3.16 -32.60
N ALA A 266 -31.88 -4.49 -32.67
CA ALA A 266 -32.21 -5.18 -33.92
C ALA A 266 -33.06 -6.40 -33.54
N ASN A 267 -34.30 -6.42 -34.03
CA ASN A 267 -35.19 -7.58 -33.96
C ASN A 267 -34.60 -8.76 -34.73
#